data_AF-A0A0V8T9X9-F1
#
_entry.id   AF-A0A0V8T9X9-F1
#
_cell.length_a   1.000
_cell.length_b   1.000
_cell.length_c   1.000
_cell.angle_alpha   90.00
_cell.angle_beta   90.00
_cell.angle_gamma   90.00
#
_symmetry.space_group_name_H-M   'P 1'
#
loop_
_entity.id
_entity.type
_entity.pdbx_description
1 polymer ?
#
loop_
_entity_poly.entity_id
_entity_poly.type
_entity_poly.pdbx_seq_one_letter_code
_entity_poly.pdbx_strand_id
1 'polypeptide(L)'
;MSRTATTVSAVLIVKDEEAVLEECLASVAWADEVVVYDTGSTDGTLEIARRLATTVVEGHWDDDFGAARNRALAHATSEWVLTVDADETFDGDAGALRDELARGTAGVRTVMLVDAALVAGRESGSTLVARLLRRDQHRYEGALHEQPARLDGRPLDMSHLPGVFLVHSGYRPEVVDAKGKGARNLRIARAALDAALAAGAPAPSLARRQADLARSLMLDGRLVEALAAAEEAHATGALLPGESAQLARAMADAAATLGDDDARERWYDAWAEASGTTAWADAARARDLATADDPAGALAALQRVPTTAVDVLGLRFDKYAHTATWAWALVRLGRRREALQVVVDAATRGHVALSPVGLLDLFDRAQVLRVLTAVRPAEWPAYVHACVQRIVASEDGAPRERAFLLLMNEARPDDVRTAVAARHVARRLSLEEAATWAASVRTHGLAEVCPLVAIAADPACDPRQRSLAGALAWDVYRDPRGRDGLAAALGLVAPEHEAELLDQLDVLAPGLVGRAG
;
A
#
# COMPACT_ATOMS: atom_id res chain seq x y z
N MET A 1 14.43 8.06 39.10
CA MET A 1 14.10 9.06 38.06
C MET A 1 13.14 8.40 37.10
N SER A 2 11.89 8.87 37.04
CA SER A 2 10.93 8.38 36.04
C SER A 2 11.50 8.70 34.67
N ARG A 3 11.75 7.70 33.84
CA ARG A 3 12.25 7.94 32.49
C ARG A 3 11.11 8.62 31.72
N THR A 4 11.35 9.83 31.22
CA THR A 4 10.41 10.51 30.32
C THR A 4 10.06 9.57 29.16
N ALA A 5 8.81 9.60 28.70
CA ALA A 5 8.40 8.82 27.54
C ALA A 5 9.29 9.17 26.33
N THR A 6 9.69 8.16 25.55
CA THR A 6 10.47 8.34 24.32
C THR A 6 9.73 9.29 23.38
N THR A 7 10.34 10.41 22.99
CA THR A 7 9.71 11.41 22.10
C THR A 7 10.08 11.19 20.63
N VAL A 8 9.16 11.50 19.73
CA VAL A 8 9.29 11.30 18.28
C VAL A 8 8.82 12.55 17.53
N SER A 9 9.67 13.08 16.65
CA SER A 9 9.28 14.08 15.66
C SER A 9 9.03 13.40 14.31
N ALA A 10 7.88 13.63 13.68
CA ALA A 10 7.66 13.30 12.28
C ALA A 10 8.21 14.44 11.41
N VAL A 11 9.08 14.14 10.45
CA VAL A 11 9.77 15.15 9.63
C VAL A 11 9.59 14.85 8.15
N LEU A 12 9.06 15.83 7.43
CA LEU A 12 8.74 15.75 6.01
C LEU A 12 9.46 16.85 5.23
N ILE A 13 9.88 16.52 4.01
CA ILE A 13 10.16 17.51 2.97
C ILE A 13 9.03 17.44 1.95
N VAL A 14 8.49 18.58 1.53
CA VAL A 14 7.31 18.63 0.64
C VAL A 14 7.51 19.59 -0.52
N LYS A 15 6.84 19.29 -1.64
CA LYS A 15 6.71 20.18 -2.80
C LYS A 15 5.49 19.79 -3.64
N ASP A 16 4.48 20.63 -3.69
CA ASP A 16 3.28 20.45 -4.53
C ASP A 16 2.57 19.10 -4.28
N GLU A 17 2.25 18.81 -3.01
CA GLU A 17 1.68 17.55 -2.52
C GLU A 17 0.25 17.71 -1.95
N GLU A 18 -0.52 18.71 -2.39
CA GLU A 18 -1.85 19.01 -1.84
C GLU A 18 -2.83 17.82 -1.89
N ALA A 19 -2.64 16.92 -2.85
CA ALA A 19 -3.51 15.77 -3.08
C ALA A 19 -3.36 14.63 -2.05
N VAL A 20 -2.22 14.56 -1.36
CA VAL A 20 -1.85 13.43 -0.47
C VAL A 20 -1.43 13.88 0.92
N LEU A 21 -0.97 15.13 1.08
CA LEU A 21 -0.37 15.61 2.32
C LEU A 21 -1.32 15.54 3.53
N GLU A 22 -2.61 15.81 3.35
CA GLU A 22 -3.58 15.79 4.47
C GLU A 22 -3.70 14.38 5.09
N GLU A 23 -3.75 13.34 4.25
CA GLU A 23 -3.81 11.95 4.70
C GLU A 23 -2.51 11.54 5.41
N CYS A 24 -1.36 11.93 4.84
CA CYS A 24 -0.04 11.72 5.44
C CYS A 24 0.06 12.35 6.84
N LEU A 25 -0.22 13.65 6.96
CA LEU A 25 -0.11 14.38 8.24
C LEU A 25 -1.09 13.85 9.29
N ALA A 26 -2.30 13.48 8.90
CA ALA A 26 -3.27 12.85 9.80
C ALA A 26 -2.75 11.52 10.37
N SER A 27 -2.06 10.71 9.56
CA SER A 27 -1.52 9.41 9.98
C SER A 27 -0.39 9.51 11.02
N VAL A 28 0.32 10.63 11.07
CA VAL A 28 1.43 10.89 12.01
C VAL A 28 1.08 11.85 13.13
N ALA A 29 -0.20 12.22 13.29
CA ALA A 29 -0.67 13.16 14.32
C ALA A 29 -0.42 12.69 15.77
N TRP A 30 -0.03 11.43 15.97
CA TRP A 30 0.38 10.87 17.27
C TRP A 30 1.82 11.26 17.67
N ALA A 31 2.63 11.77 16.74
CA ALA A 31 3.98 12.26 17.02
C ALA A 31 3.94 13.47 17.97
N ASP A 32 5.00 13.68 18.75
CA ASP A 32 5.07 14.82 19.66
C ASP A 32 5.23 16.15 18.91
N GLU A 33 5.79 16.06 17.70
CA GLU A 33 6.09 17.18 16.83
C GLU A 33 6.00 16.73 15.37
N VAL A 34 5.35 17.53 14.52
CA VAL A 34 5.34 17.34 13.07
C VAL A 34 6.01 18.54 12.43
N VAL A 35 7.13 18.30 11.74
CA VAL A 35 7.92 19.30 11.04
C VAL A 35 7.74 19.11 9.53
N VAL A 36 7.24 20.13 8.86
CA VAL A 36 7.14 20.19 7.41
C VAL A 36 8.13 21.22 6.88
N TYR A 37 9.07 20.78 6.06
CA TYR A 37 9.99 21.65 5.33
C TYR A 37 9.52 21.75 3.88
N ASP A 38 8.94 22.89 3.53
CA ASP A 38 8.44 23.17 2.19
C ASP A 38 9.59 23.64 1.30
N THR A 39 9.79 22.99 0.16
CA THR A 39 10.89 23.31 -0.77
C THR A 39 10.45 24.24 -1.91
N GLY A 40 9.38 25.00 -1.69
CA GLY A 40 8.80 25.96 -2.63
C GLY A 40 7.59 25.39 -3.35
N SER A 41 6.55 24.99 -2.62
CA SER A 41 5.25 24.63 -3.19
C SER A 41 4.53 25.86 -3.76
N THR A 42 3.70 25.62 -4.76
CA THR A 42 2.92 26.63 -5.50
C THR A 42 1.42 26.34 -5.49
N ASP A 43 1.02 25.21 -4.92
CA ASP A 43 -0.35 24.75 -4.72
C ASP A 43 -0.81 24.92 -3.25
N GLY A 44 -1.90 24.25 -2.85
CA GLY A 44 -2.45 24.28 -1.50
C GLY A 44 -1.61 23.59 -0.41
N THR A 45 -0.44 23.03 -0.72
CA THR A 45 0.41 22.25 0.21
C THR A 45 0.71 23.02 1.50
N LEU A 46 1.11 24.30 1.40
CA LEU A 46 1.45 25.11 2.58
C LEU A 46 0.24 25.43 3.47
N GLU A 47 -0.95 25.59 2.87
CA GLU A 47 -2.19 25.80 3.64
C GLU A 47 -2.53 24.55 4.47
N ILE A 48 -2.44 23.37 3.85
CA ILE A 48 -2.64 22.08 4.52
C ILE A 48 -1.61 21.88 5.63
N ALA A 49 -0.32 22.11 5.33
CA ALA A 49 0.76 21.96 6.30
C ALA A 49 0.55 22.85 7.53
N ARG A 50 0.20 24.14 7.35
CA ARG A 50 -0.02 25.08 8.46
C ARG A 50 -1.22 24.71 9.33
N ARG A 51 -2.19 23.98 8.79
CA ARG A 51 -3.37 23.50 9.53
C ARG A 51 -3.05 22.29 10.41
N LEU A 52 -2.14 21.43 9.98
CA LEU A 52 -1.97 20.08 10.55
C LEU A 52 -0.60 19.83 11.19
N ALA A 53 0.45 20.54 10.79
CA ALA A 53 1.80 20.37 11.32
C ALA A 53 2.08 21.29 12.53
N THR A 54 3.01 20.87 13.39
CA THR A 54 3.48 21.68 14.53
C THR A 54 4.37 22.83 14.06
N THR A 55 5.26 22.55 13.11
CA THR A 55 6.23 23.49 12.57
C THR A 55 6.21 23.41 11.06
N VAL A 56 5.99 24.53 10.39
CA VAL A 56 6.11 24.67 8.94
C VAL A 56 7.26 25.62 8.64
N VAL A 57 8.22 25.14 7.86
CA VAL A 57 9.39 25.91 7.44
C VAL A 57 9.33 26.08 5.93
N GLU A 58 9.15 27.32 5.49
CA GLU A 58 9.33 27.68 4.09
C GLU A 58 10.82 27.75 3.79
N GLY A 59 11.29 26.77 3.04
CA GLY A 59 12.68 26.53 2.72
C GLY A 59 13.02 26.81 1.27
N HIS A 60 14.04 26.12 0.77
CA HIS A 60 14.42 26.16 -0.63
C HIS A 60 14.84 24.78 -1.12
N TRP A 61 14.67 24.59 -2.43
CA TRP A 61 15.18 23.47 -3.18
C TRP A 61 16.50 23.83 -3.85
N ASP A 62 17.55 23.09 -3.54
CA ASP A 62 18.92 23.24 -4.08
C ASP A 62 19.37 21.99 -4.85
N ASP A 63 18.41 21.23 -5.42
CA ASP A 63 18.69 19.99 -6.16
C ASP A 63 19.40 18.91 -5.30
N ASP A 64 19.20 18.93 -3.97
CA ASP A 64 19.79 17.99 -3.02
C ASP A 64 18.77 17.54 -1.95
N PHE A 65 18.31 16.29 -2.07
CA PHE A 65 17.37 15.68 -1.13
C PHE A 65 17.95 15.51 0.27
N GLY A 66 19.22 15.09 0.38
CA GLY A 66 19.89 14.92 1.66
C GLY A 66 20.04 16.25 2.41
N ALA A 67 20.38 17.33 1.70
CA ALA A 67 20.47 18.67 2.24
C ALA A 67 19.09 19.17 2.70
N ALA A 68 18.04 18.97 1.90
CA ALA A 68 16.67 19.29 2.29
C ALA A 68 16.24 18.52 3.56
N ARG A 69 16.49 17.20 3.64
CA ARG A 69 16.22 16.39 4.84
C ARG A 69 17.01 16.88 6.04
N ASN A 70 18.29 17.21 5.88
CA ASN A 70 19.11 17.74 6.96
C ASN A 70 18.63 19.10 7.47
N ARG A 71 18.17 19.99 6.58
CA ARG A 71 17.54 21.25 6.97
C ARG A 71 16.25 21.01 7.74
N ALA A 72 15.39 20.11 7.25
CA ALA A 72 14.17 19.72 7.96
C ALA A 72 14.47 19.13 9.35
N LEU A 73 15.45 18.22 9.44
CA LEU A 73 15.92 17.59 10.68
C LEU A 73 16.40 18.61 11.72
N ALA A 74 17.00 19.71 11.29
CA ALA A 74 17.51 20.74 12.20
C ALA A 74 16.40 21.45 13.02
N HIS A 75 15.15 21.36 12.56
CA HIS A 75 13.98 21.91 13.26
C HIS A 75 13.32 20.89 14.21
N ALA A 76 13.71 19.62 14.14
CA ALA A 76 13.16 18.61 15.04
C ALA A 76 13.75 18.74 16.45
N THR A 77 12.92 18.57 17.48
CA THR A 77 13.32 18.73 18.89
C THR A 77 13.32 17.41 19.67
N SER A 78 12.67 16.37 19.15
CA SER A 78 12.55 15.07 19.82
C SER A 78 13.85 14.25 19.82
N GLU A 79 13.86 13.19 20.62
CA GLU A 79 14.94 12.19 20.70
C GLU A 79 15.08 11.40 19.40
N TRP A 80 13.95 10.99 18.83
CA TRP A 80 13.86 10.27 17.57
C TRP A 80 13.20 11.11 16.49
N VAL A 81 13.62 10.90 15.25
CA VAL A 81 12.94 11.41 14.07
C VAL A 81 12.41 10.25 13.24
N LEU A 82 11.12 10.28 12.94
CA LEU A 82 10.49 9.51 11.88
C LEU A 82 10.45 10.38 10.62
N THR A 83 11.20 9.99 9.59
CA THR A 83 11.08 10.61 8.27
C THR A 83 9.97 9.93 7.48
N VAL A 84 9.11 10.72 6.85
CA VAL A 84 7.98 10.25 6.05
C VAL A 84 7.93 11.11 4.79
N ASP A 85 7.65 10.48 3.65
CA ASP A 85 7.40 11.21 2.41
C ASP A 85 5.90 11.55 2.31
N ALA A 86 5.53 12.63 1.61
CA ALA A 86 4.16 13.15 1.61
C ALA A 86 3.13 12.17 1.03
N ASP A 87 3.58 11.19 0.24
CA ASP A 87 2.78 10.13 -0.36
C ASP A 87 2.79 8.82 0.46
N GLU A 88 3.31 8.84 1.69
CA GLU A 88 3.32 7.73 2.64
C GLU A 88 2.39 8.01 3.83
N THR A 89 1.72 6.97 4.35
CA THR A 89 0.94 7.04 5.60
C THR A 89 1.48 6.06 6.63
N PHE A 90 1.49 6.47 7.90
CA PHE A 90 1.89 5.60 9.00
C PHE A 90 0.77 4.62 9.37
N ASP A 91 1.10 3.34 9.43
CA ASP A 91 0.22 2.28 9.93
C ASP A 91 0.93 1.47 11.02
N GLY A 92 0.45 1.56 12.25
CA GLY A 92 1.03 0.88 13.41
C GLY A 92 0.54 1.42 14.75
N ASP A 93 0.93 0.77 15.84
CA ASP A 93 0.65 1.23 17.21
C ASP A 93 1.76 2.16 17.72
N ALA A 94 1.42 3.45 17.89
CA ALA A 94 2.36 4.47 18.34
C ALA A 94 2.93 4.22 19.75
N GLY A 95 2.15 3.60 20.65
CA GLY A 95 2.60 3.26 22.00
C GLY A 95 3.63 2.14 21.97
N ALA A 96 3.33 1.05 21.25
CA ALA A 96 4.23 -0.07 21.06
C ALA A 96 5.54 0.36 20.35
N LEU A 97 5.44 1.25 19.37
CA LEU A 97 6.61 1.88 18.73
C LEU A 97 7.50 2.56 19.77
N ARG A 98 6.93 3.44 20.61
CA ARG A 98 7.69 4.17 21.63
C ARG A 98 8.35 3.23 22.63
N ASP A 99 7.67 2.15 23.02
CA ASP A 99 8.20 1.10 23.90
C ASP A 99 9.35 0.31 23.27
N GLU A 100 9.33 0.10 21.95
CA GLU A 100 10.42 -0.57 21.23
C GLU A 100 11.63 0.37 21.06
N LEU A 101 11.41 1.63 20.70
CA LEU A 101 12.45 2.67 20.64
C LEU A 101 13.12 2.88 22.01
N ALA A 102 12.32 2.78 23.07
CA ALA A 102 12.72 2.84 24.46
C ALA A 102 13.70 1.73 24.88
N ARG A 103 13.49 0.51 24.35
CA ARG A 103 14.21 -0.71 24.74
C ARG A 103 15.43 -0.98 23.86
N GLY A 104 15.36 -0.65 22.56
CA GLY A 104 16.42 -0.98 21.62
C GLY A 104 17.63 -0.03 21.70
N THR A 105 18.82 -0.54 21.41
CA THR A 105 20.07 0.22 21.46
C THR A 105 20.52 0.78 20.12
N ALA A 106 20.01 0.25 19.00
CA ALA A 106 20.43 0.71 17.68
C ALA A 106 20.07 2.19 17.46
N GLY A 107 20.89 2.94 16.74
CA GLY A 107 20.67 4.35 16.41
C GLY A 107 19.67 4.58 15.27
N VAL A 108 19.43 3.56 14.44
CA VAL A 108 18.48 3.58 13.34
C VAL A 108 17.49 2.41 13.46
N ARG A 109 16.25 2.67 13.09
CA ARG A 109 15.20 1.67 12.96
C ARG A 109 14.67 1.62 11.55
N THR A 110 14.47 0.40 11.07
CA THR A 110 13.90 0.16 9.76
C THR A 110 12.46 -0.32 9.87
N VAL A 111 11.61 0.20 8.99
CA VAL A 111 10.18 -0.11 8.91
C VAL A 111 9.86 -0.67 7.54
N MET A 112 8.76 -1.41 7.44
CA MET A 112 8.33 -1.94 6.16
C MET A 112 7.59 -0.85 5.38
N LEU A 113 8.11 -0.46 4.22
CA LEU A 113 7.39 0.33 3.23
C LEU A 113 6.55 -0.63 2.38
N VAL A 114 5.25 -0.40 2.34
CA VAL A 114 4.27 -1.24 1.65
C VAL A 114 3.55 -0.37 0.63
N ASP A 115 3.46 -0.83 -0.62
CA ASP A 115 2.64 -0.16 -1.63
C ASP A 115 1.15 -0.30 -1.29
N ALA A 116 0.37 0.78 -1.38
CA ALA A 116 -1.07 0.78 -1.20
C ALA A 116 -1.76 -0.13 -2.22
N ALA A 117 -1.15 -0.42 -3.37
CA ALA A 117 -1.60 -1.46 -4.28
C ALA A 117 -1.64 -2.85 -3.60
N LEU A 118 -0.73 -3.14 -2.66
CA LEU A 118 -0.78 -4.35 -1.83
C LEU A 118 -1.96 -4.32 -0.84
N VAL A 119 -2.23 -3.15 -0.25
CA VAL A 119 -3.42 -2.91 0.60
C VAL A 119 -4.73 -3.05 -0.21
N ALA A 120 -4.68 -2.74 -1.52
CA ALA A 120 -5.76 -2.93 -2.49
C ALA A 120 -5.79 -4.32 -3.15
N GLY A 121 -5.00 -5.28 -2.65
CA GLY A 121 -5.00 -6.67 -3.09
C GLY A 121 -4.31 -6.94 -4.43
N ARG A 122 -3.40 -6.08 -4.90
CA ARG A 122 -2.51 -6.36 -6.04
C ARG A 122 -1.16 -6.82 -5.50
N GLU A 123 -0.49 -7.77 -6.17
CA GLU A 123 0.90 -8.10 -5.81
C GLU A 123 1.76 -6.83 -6.02
N SER A 124 2.21 -6.20 -4.93
CA SER A 124 3.22 -5.15 -4.97
C SER A 124 4.14 -5.22 -3.76
N GLY A 125 5.39 -4.81 -3.97
CA GLY A 125 6.52 -5.15 -3.12
C GLY A 125 6.51 -4.43 -1.77
N SER A 126 6.91 -5.16 -0.72
CA SER A 126 7.30 -4.57 0.55
C SER A 126 8.82 -4.39 0.58
N THR A 127 9.31 -3.20 0.93
CA THR A 127 10.75 -2.93 1.08
C THR A 127 11.02 -2.39 2.47
N LEU A 128 12.05 -2.89 3.14
CA LEU A 128 12.46 -2.36 4.42
C LEU A 128 13.28 -1.08 4.23
N VAL A 129 12.89 0.00 4.89
CA VAL A 129 13.48 1.34 4.73
C VAL A 129 13.94 1.91 6.08
N ALA A 130 15.07 2.59 6.10
CA ALA A 130 15.60 3.27 7.28
C ALA A 130 14.91 4.63 7.46
N ARG A 131 13.85 4.67 8.29
CA ARG A 131 12.99 5.86 8.45
C ARG A 131 13.00 6.47 9.84
N LEU A 132 13.44 5.73 10.85
CA LEU A 132 13.53 6.21 12.23
C LEU A 132 14.99 6.33 12.65
N LEU A 133 15.41 7.52 13.07
CA LEU A 133 16.80 7.83 13.40
C LEU A 133 16.93 8.64 14.69
N ARG A 134 18.00 8.38 15.44
CA ARG A 134 18.43 9.22 16.56
C ARG A 134 18.91 10.57 16.04
N ARG A 135 18.18 11.64 16.40
CA ARG A 135 18.38 12.99 15.87
C ARG A 135 19.80 13.53 16.10
N ASP A 136 20.36 13.28 17.28
CA ASP A 136 21.67 13.78 17.71
C ASP A 136 22.85 12.92 17.25
N GLN A 137 22.58 11.83 16.52
CA GLN A 137 23.60 10.87 16.09
C GLN A 137 23.68 10.70 14.58
N HIS A 138 22.69 11.16 13.81
CA HIS A 138 22.57 10.88 12.38
C HIS A 138 22.32 12.13 11.54
N ARG A 139 22.74 12.05 10.28
CA ARG A 139 22.41 12.98 9.18
C ARG A 139 22.14 12.18 7.91
N TYR A 140 21.61 12.82 6.88
CA TYR A 140 21.54 12.26 5.53
C TYR A 140 22.77 12.64 4.69
N GLU A 141 23.24 11.70 3.88
CA GLU A 141 24.30 11.91 2.88
C GLU A 141 23.85 11.45 1.49
N GLY A 142 24.15 12.28 0.48
CA GLY A 142 23.76 12.06 -0.91
C GLY A 142 22.71 13.06 -1.37
N ALA A 143 22.88 13.59 -2.59
CA ALA A 143 21.92 14.53 -3.18
C ALA A 143 20.66 13.85 -3.73
N LEU A 144 20.76 12.55 -4.01
CA LEU A 144 19.69 11.68 -4.47
C LEU A 144 19.89 10.30 -3.86
N HIS A 145 18.80 9.64 -3.46
CA HIS A 145 18.85 8.35 -2.77
C HIS A 145 19.68 8.38 -1.48
N GLU A 146 19.56 9.50 -0.79
CA GLU A 146 20.23 9.83 0.44
C GLU A 146 20.07 8.75 1.50
N GLN A 147 21.17 8.43 2.19
CA GLN A 147 21.18 7.42 3.25
C GLN A 147 21.48 8.08 4.60
N PRO A 148 20.92 7.57 5.70
CA PRO A 148 21.39 7.98 7.01
C PRO A 148 22.87 7.63 7.15
N ALA A 149 23.61 8.50 7.83
CA ALA A 149 25.01 8.32 8.18
C ALA A 149 25.20 8.78 9.61
N ARG A 150 26.07 8.09 10.36
CA ARG A 150 26.40 8.53 11.72
C ARG A 150 27.24 9.80 11.66
N LEU A 151 26.96 10.74 12.56
CA LEU A 151 27.74 11.96 12.70
C LEU A 151 29.19 11.69 13.07
N ASP A 152 29.45 10.60 13.81
CA ASP A 152 30.77 10.14 14.26
C ASP A 152 31.54 9.32 13.20
N GLY A 153 30.96 9.10 12.01
CA GLY A 153 31.57 8.36 10.91
C GLY A 153 31.67 6.85 11.10
N ARG A 154 31.11 6.28 12.17
CA ARG A 154 31.06 4.82 12.38
C ARG A 154 30.00 4.17 11.47
N PRO A 155 30.08 2.84 11.25
CA PRO A 155 29.01 2.11 10.57
C PRO A 155 27.66 2.26 11.27
N LEU A 156 26.58 2.31 10.49
CA LEU A 156 25.21 2.34 11.02
C LEU A 156 24.91 1.08 11.82
N ASP A 157 24.19 1.27 12.93
CA ASP A 157 23.54 0.21 13.69
C ASP A 157 22.03 0.27 13.46
N MET A 158 21.51 -0.72 12.74
CA MET A 158 20.11 -0.80 12.33
C MET A 158 19.43 -1.98 12.99
N SER A 159 18.16 -1.83 13.35
CA SER A 159 17.29 -2.95 13.71
C SER A 159 15.88 -2.73 13.17
N HIS A 160 15.21 -3.82 12.78
CA HIS A 160 13.85 -3.76 12.28
C HIS A 160 12.84 -3.52 13.42
N LEU A 161 11.83 -2.68 13.16
CA LEU A 161 10.65 -2.52 14.01
C LEU A 161 9.48 -3.36 13.46
N PRO A 162 9.09 -4.45 14.14
CA PRO A 162 7.93 -5.23 13.73
C PRO A 162 6.62 -4.47 14.01
N GLY A 163 5.62 -4.67 13.14
CA GLY A 163 4.26 -4.12 13.34
C GLY A 163 4.12 -2.63 13.05
N VAL A 164 5.13 -2.01 12.44
CA VAL A 164 5.11 -0.62 11.98
C VAL A 164 5.35 -0.62 10.47
N PHE A 165 4.42 -0.03 9.75
CA PHE A 165 4.41 0.06 8.31
C PHE A 165 4.31 1.52 7.88
N LEU A 166 4.95 1.83 6.76
CA LEU A 166 4.61 3.00 5.97
C LEU A 166 3.87 2.50 4.74
N VAL A 167 2.64 2.94 4.54
CA VAL A 167 1.85 2.62 3.36
C VAL A 167 2.10 3.72 2.35
N HIS A 168 2.93 3.42 1.36
CA HIS A 168 3.16 4.30 0.22
C HIS A 168 1.94 4.23 -0.69
N SER A 169 1.25 5.35 -0.89
CA SER A 169 0.01 5.45 -1.66
C SER A 169 0.15 4.95 -3.11
N GLY A 170 1.37 4.73 -3.60
CA GLY A 170 1.67 3.98 -4.82
C GLY A 170 1.04 4.64 -6.03
N TYR A 171 1.78 5.53 -6.68
CA TYR A 171 1.45 6.24 -7.93
C TYR A 171 0.03 5.93 -8.46
N ARG A 172 -0.97 6.68 -7.97
CA ARG A 172 -2.28 6.72 -8.64
C ARG A 172 -2.00 6.94 -10.13
N PRO A 173 -2.42 6.06 -11.05
CA PRO A 173 -2.14 6.21 -12.49
C PRO A 173 -2.59 7.58 -13.02
N GLU A 174 -3.58 8.18 -12.36
CA GLU A 174 -4.15 9.51 -12.61
C GLU A 174 -3.22 10.67 -12.21
N VAL A 175 -2.19 10.42 -11.39
CA VAL A 175 -1.14 11.39 -11.01
C VAL A 175 0.16 11.14 -11.78
N VAL A 176 0.22 10.12 -12.66
CA VAL A 176 1.32 9.92 -13.61
C VAL A 176 1.11 10.85 -14.81
N ASP A 177 1.17 12.14 -14.53
CA ASP A 177 1.98 13.00 -15.39
C ASP A 177 3.38 12.93 -14.79
N ALA A 178 4.31 12.34 -15.53
CA ALA A 178 5.73 12.39 -15.24
C ALA A 178 6.20 13.85 -15.38
N LYS A 179 5.82 14.70 -14.41
CA LYS A 179 6.15 16.13 -14.30
C LYS A 179 7.63 16.32 -13.96
N GLY A 180 8.51 15.76 -14.79
CA GLY A 180 9.96 15.95 -14.71
C GLY A 180 10.66 15.26 -13.54
N LYS A 181 10.04 14.33 -12.78
CA LYS A 181 10.72 13.59 -11.69
C LYS A 181 11.94 12.80 -12.22
N GLY A 182 11.77 12.04 -13.31
CA GLY A 182 12.86 11.31 -13.98
C GLY A 182 13.97 12.25 -14.44
N ALA A 183 13.63 13.26 -15.25
CA ALA A 183 14.56 14.26 -15.75
C ALA A 183 15.27 15.06 -14.63
N ARG A 184 14.59 15.39 -13.53
CA ARG A 184 15.18 16.04 -12.34
C ARG A 184 16.19 15.12 -11.67
N ASN A 185 15.80 13.90 -11.35
CA ASN A 185 16.69 12.93 -10.71
C ASN A 185 17.92 12.67 -11.58
N LEU A 186 17.73 12.53 -12.90
CA LEU A 186 18.81 12.38 -13.86
C LEU A 186 19.79 13.56 -13.83
N ARG A 187 19.28 14.79 -13.80
CA ARG A 187 20.10 16.01 -13.70
C ARG A 187 20.93 16.02 -12.41
N ILE A 188 20.29 15.71 -11.27
CA ILE A 188 20.94 15.68 -9.95
C ILE A 188 22.02 14.60 -9.91
N ALA A 189 21.70 13.39 -10.36
CA ALA A 189 22.64 12.27 -10.36
C ALA A 189 23.84 12.56 -11.26
N ARG A 190 23.62 13.16 -12.43
CA ARG A 190 24.69 13.59 -13.34
C ARG A 190 25.59 14.64 -12.69
N ALA A 191 25.01 15.71 -12.15
CA ALA A 191 25.75 16.77 -11.49
C ALA A 191 26.55 16.26 -10.28
N ALA A 192 25.96 15.35 -9.49
CA ALA A 192 26.61 14.73 -8.34
C ALA A 192 27.81 13.87 -8.75
N LEU A 193 27.69 13.10 -9.84
CA LEU A 193 28.78 12.31 -10.41
C LEU A 193 29.89 13.21 -10.96
N ASP A 194 29.55 14.21 -11.76
CA ASP A 194 30.51 15.15 -12.35
C ASP A 194 31.30 15.91 -11.27
N ALA A 195 30.60 16.38 -10.22
CA ALA A 195 31.23 17.04 -9.08
C ALA A 195 32.18 16.09 -8.32
N ALA A 196 31.81 14.82 -8.14
CA ALA A 196 32.66 13.84 -7.48
C ALA A 196 33.89 13.47 -8.31
N LEU A 197 33.74 13.37 -9.64
CA LEU A 197 34.87 13.18 -10.56
C LEU A 197 35.83 14.37 -10.49
N ALA A 198 35.31 15.59 -10.56
CA ALA A 198 36.10 16.82 -10.46
C ALA A 198 36.83 16.94 -9.11
N ALA A 199 36.22 16.47 -8.03
CA ALA A 199 36.80 16.47 -6.69
C ALA A 199 37.81 15.31 -6.46
N GLY A 200 38.01 14.40 -7.42
CA GLY A 200 38.86 13.24 -7.24
C GLY A 200 38.34 12.29 -6.15
N ALA A 201 37.02 12.13 -6.05
CA ALA A 201 36.39 11.30 -5.04
C ALA A 201 36.88 9.84 -5.13
N PRO A 202 36.97 9.12 -4.01
CA PRO A 202 37.43 7.73 -4.00
C PRO A 202 36.48 6.81 -4.78
N ALA A 203 37.01 5.69 -5.29
CA ALA A 203 36.27 4.77 -6.16
C ALA A 203 34.89 4.33 -5.62
N PRO A 204 34.70 3.99 -4.31
CA PRO A 204 33.38 3.66 -3.78
C PRO A 204 32.37 4.82 -3.90
N SER A 205 32.83 6.06 -3.71
CA SER A 205 31.98 7.25 -3.82
C SER A 205 31.55 7.53 -5.27
N LEU A 206 32.43 7.24 -6.23
CA LEU A 206 32.12 7.33 -7.66
C LEU A 206 31.17 6.22 -8.11
N ALA A 207 31.43 4.97 -7.69
CA ALA A 207 30.58 3.82 -8.00
C ALA A 207 29.13 4.04 -7.52
N ARG A 208 28.94 4.54 -6.29
CA ARG A 208 27.60 4.87 -5.78
C ARG A 208 26.86 5.89 -6.66
N ARG A 209 27.53 6.99 -7.02
CA ARG A 209 26.95 8.03 -7.88
C ARG A 209 26.65 7.55 -9.29
N GLN A 210 27.49 6.66 -9.82
CA GLN A 210 27.25 5.98 -11.08
C GLN A 210 26.01 5.07 -10.99
N ALA A 211 25.82 4.35 -9.88
CA ALA A 211 24.62 3.56 -9.64
C ALA A 211 23.35 4.43 -9.49
N ASP A 212 23.45 5.60 -8.84
CA ASP A 212 22.35 6.56 -8.74
C ASP A 212 21.97 7.15 -10.11
N LEU A 213 22.97 7.41 -10.96
CA LEU A 213 22.77 7.82 -12.34
C LEU A 213 22.05 6.73 -13.14
N ALA A 214 22.47 5.48 -13.02
CA ALA A 214 21.82 4.36 -13.71
C ALA A 214 20.34 4.24 -13.33
N ARG A 215 20.00 4.28 -12.04
CA ARG A 215 18.61 4.24 -11.58
C ARG A 215 17.80 5.47 -12.02
N SER A 216 18.44 6.63 -12.10
CA SER A 216 17.80 7.84 -12.61
C SER A 216 17.52 7.78 -14.11
N LEU A 217 18.44 7.21 -14.91
CA LEU A 217 18.23 6.94 -16.34
C LEU A 217 17.08 5.96 -16.55
N MET A 218 16.96 4.94 -15.70
CA MET A 218 15.82 4.00 -15.74
C MET A 218 14.49 4.71 -15.48
N LEU A 219 14.42 5.54 -14.43
CA LEU A 219 13.21 6.31 -14.09
C LEU A 219 12.82 7.31 -15.19
N ASP A 220 13.78 7.84 -15.93
CA ASP A 220 13.57 8.72 -17.09
C ASP A 220 13.21 7.95 -18.38
N GLY A 221 13.25 6.61 -18.35
CA GLY A 221 12.94 5.74 -19.51
C GLY A 221 14.11 5.49 -20.47
N ARG A 222 15.33 5.94 -20.13
CA ARG A 222 16.56 5.77 -20.93
C ARG A 222 17.25 4.44 -20.59
N LEU A 223 16.53 3.34 -20.81
CA LEU A 223 16.88 2.01 -20.28
C LEU A 223 18.24 1.47 -20.77
N VAL A 224 18.60 1.69 -22.04
CA VAL A 224 19.90 1.24 -22.59
C VAL A 224 21.06 1.95 -21.90
N GLU A 225 20.93 3.26 -21.67
CA GLU A 225 21.95 4.05 -20.97
C GLU A 225 22.00 3.70 -19.48
N ALA A 226 20.84 3.38 -18.88
CA ALA A 226 20.77 2.91 -17.51
C ALA A 226 21.59 1.63 -17.32
N LEU A 227 21.41 0.63 -18.20
CA LEU A 227 22.18 -0.62 -18.16
C LEU A 227 23.69 -0.35 -18.32
N ALA A 228 24.09 0.48 -19.29
CA ALA A 228 25.50 0.81 -19.50
C ALA A 228 26.12 1.50 -18.27
N ALA A 229 25.42 2.47 -17.68
CA ALA A 229 25.89 3.15 -16.48
C ALA A 229 25.99 2.19 -15.28
N ALA A 230 25.04 1.26 -15.15
CA ALA A 230 25.04 0.27 -14.09
C ALA A 230 26.20 -0.73 -14.22
N GLU A 231 26.51 -1.19 -15.45
CA GLU A 231 27.66 -2.06 -15.72
C GLU A 231 28.97 -1.37 -15.31
N GLU A 232 29.13 -0.08 -15.61
CA GLU A 232 30.28 0.70 -15.15
C GLU A 232 30.39 0.74 -13.63
N ALA A 233 29.27 0.97 -12.92
CA ALA A 233 29.25 0.99 -11.46
C ALA A 233 29.58 -0.38 -10.87
N HIS A 234 28.95 -1.44 -11.41
CA HIS A 234 29.07 -2.81 -10.93
C HIS A 234 30.48 -3.37 -11.15
N ALA A 235 31.10 -3.10 -12.29
CA ALA A 235 32.45 -3.55 -12.63
C ALA A 235 33.54 -3.04 -11.67
N THR A 236 33.29 -1.97 -10.92
CA THR A 236 34.23 -1.46 -9.91
C THR A 236 34.39 -2.38 -8.69
N GLY A 237 33.38 -3.20 -8.39
CA GLY A 237 33.30 -3.98 -7.14
C GLY A 237 33.28 -3.12 -5.87
N ALA A 238 33.04 -1.80 -5.98
CA ALA A 238 33.18 -0.85 -4.88
C ALA A 238 31.85 -0.49 -4.20
N LEU A 239 30.73 -0.99 -4.73
CA LEU A 239 29.40 -0.83 -4.13
C LEU A 239 29.26 -1.70 -2.88
N LEU A 240 28.60 -1.15 -1.85
CA LEU A 240 28.19 -1.95 -0.70
C LEU A 240 27.15 -3.00 -1.14
N PRO A 241 27.03 -4.14 -0.44
CA PRO A 241 26.10 -5.21 -0.84
C PRO A 241 24.67 -4.73 -1.07
N GLY A 242 24.16 -3.82 -0.22
CA GLY A 242 22.82 -3.27 -0.40
C GLY A 242 22.66 -2.33 -1.59
N GLU A 243 23.71 -1.56 -1.93
CA GLU A 243 23.72 -0.70 -3.12
C GLU A 243 23.75 -1.55 -4.38
N SER A 244 24.58 -2.60 -4.38
CA SER A 244 24.69 -3.55 -5.48
C SER A 244 23.37 -4.32 -5.68
N ALA A 245 22.72 -4.78 -4.60
CA ALA A 245 21.43 -5.47 -4.69
C ALA A 245 20.31 -4.56 -5.23
N GLN A 246 20.26 -3.29 -4.79
CA GLN A 246 19.29 -2.32 -5.29
C GLN A 246 19.52 -1.98 -6.77
N LEU A 247 20.77 -1.78 -7.18
CA LEU A 247 21.13 -1.54 -8.57
C LEU A 247 20.75 -2.74 -9.43
N ALA A 248 21.12 -3.95 -9.01
CA ALA A 248 20.87 -5.17 -9.76
C ALA A 248 19.38 -5.47 -9.94
N ARG A 249 18.55 -5.27 -8.89
CA ARG A 249 17.09 -5.35 -9.01
C ARG A 249 16.56 -4.40 -10.09
N ALA A 250 16.93 -3.12 -10.00
CA ALA A 250 16.45 -2.09 -10.92
C ALA A 250 16.86 -2.41 -12.37
N MET A 251 18.08 -2.89 -12.57
CA MET A 251 18.57 -3.22 -13.91
C MET A 251 17.97 -4.51 -14.47
N ALA A 252 17.62 -5.49 -13.64
CA ALA A 252 16.83 -6.64 -14.07
C ALA A 252 15.46 -6.21 -14.60
N ASP A 253 14.77 -5.29 -13.91
CA ASP A 253 13.49 -4.72 -14.36
C ASP A 253 13.65 -3.93 -15.68
N ALA A 254 14.73 -3.14 -15.80
CA ALA A 254 15.05 -2.39 -17.02
C ALA A 254 15.32 -3.32 -18.22
N ALA A 255 16.11 -4.38 -18.01
CA ALA A 255 16.40 -5.39 -19.02
C ALA A 255 15.14 -6.17 -19.43
N ALA A 256 14.28 -6.54 -18.48
CA ALA A 256 12.99 -7.16 -18.75
C ALA A 256 12.11 -6.27 -19.63
N THR A 257 12.06 -4.96 -19.34
CA THR A 257 11.29 -3.98 -20.13
C THR A 257 11.83 -3.84 -21.57
N LEU A 258 13.14 -3.97 -21.76
CA LEU A 258 13.78 -3.98 -23.08
C LEU A 258 13.63 -5.31 -23.84
N GLY A 259 13.21 -6.38 -23.16
CA GLY A 259 13.26 -7.74 -23.71
C GLY A 259 14.68 -8.29 -23.89
N ASP A 260 15.65 -7.76 -23.13
CA ASP A 260 17.04 -8.26 -23.11
C ASP A 260 17.17 -9.36 -22.06
N ASP A 261 16.84 -10.59 -22.46
CA ASP A 261 16.85 -11.76 -21.58
C ASP A 261 18.25 -12.05 -21.01
N ASP A 262 19.31 -11.84 -21.80
CA ASP A 262 20.70 -12.09 -21.38
C ASP A 262 21.13 -11.09 -20.31
N ALA A 263 20.83 -9.79 -20.50
CA ALA A 263 21.10 -8.78 -19.48
C ALA A 263 20.28 -9.02 -18.22
N ARG A 264 19.02 -9.40 -18.37
CA ARG A 264 18.14 -9.71 -17.24
C ARG A 264 18.71 -10.83 -16.38
N GLU A 265 19.15 -11.94 -16.99
CA GLU A 265 19.73 -13.07 -16.26
C GLU A 265 21.04 -12.69 -15.55
N ARG A 266 21.92 -11.90 -16.21
CA ARG A 266 23.14 -11.40 -15.55
C ARG A 266 22.83 -10.54 -14.32
N TRP A 267 21.83 -9.66 -14.42
CA TRP A 267 21.44 -8.81 -13.28
C TRP A 267 20.72 -9.61 -12.19
N TYR A 268 20.03 -10.70 -12.51
CA TYR A 268 19.54 -11.63 -11.50
C TYR A 268 20.66 -12.32 -10.72
N ASP A 269 21.72 -12.74 -11.41
CA ASP A 269 22.88 -13.35 -10.76
C ASP A 269 23.62 -12.34 -9.87
N ALA A 270 23.83 -11.11 -10.37
CA ALA A 270 24.41 -10.02 -9.58
C ALA A 270 23.55 -9.68 -8.35
N TRP A 271 22.23 -9.70 -8.48
CA TRP A 271 21.33 -9.47 -7.36
C TRP A 271 21.40 -10.59 -6.32
N ALA A 272 21.45 -11.84 -6.77
CA ALA A 272 21.58 -13.00 -5.87
C ALA A 272 22.91 -12.97 -5.10
N GLU A 273 24.01 -12.65 -5.76
CA GLU A 273 25.33 -12.49 -5.15
C GLU A 273 25.32 -11.35 -4.12
N ALA A 274 24.86 -10.17 -4.52
CA ALA A 274 24.82 -8.99 -3.66
C ALA A 274 23.91 -9.18 -2.43
N SER A 275 22.84 -9.96 -2.56
CA SER A 275 21.93 -10.27 -1.46
C SER A 275 22.41 -11.42 -0.57
N GLY A 276 23.40 -12.20 -1.01
CA GLY A 276 23.81 -13.45 -0.35
C GLY A 276 22.74 -14.55 -0.38
N THR A 277 21.73 -14.42 -1.24
CA THR A 277 20.63 -15.38 -1.42
C THR A 277 20.00 -15.23 -2.79
N THR A 278 19.60 -16.35 -3.42
CA THR A 278 18.89 -16.32 -4.71
C THR A 278 17.41 -15.98 -4.58
N ALA A 279 16.86 -15.98 -3.35
CA ALA A 279 15.42 -15.95 -3.11
C ALA A 279 14.70 -14.79 -3.81
N TRP A 280 15.27 -13.59 -3.73
CA TRP A 280 14.71 -12.39 -4.35
C TRP A 280 14.74 -12.46 -5.89
N ALA A 281 15.91 -12.81 -6.44
CA ALA A 281 16.11 -12.89 -7.89
C ALA A 281 15.29 -14.02 -8.53
N ASP A 282 15.20 -15.20 -7.88
CA ASP A 282 14.38 -16.31 -8.35
C ASP A 282 12.87 -15.99 -8.29
N ALA A 283 12.42 -15.27 -7.26
CA ALA A 283 11.04 -14.83 -7.17
C ALA A 283 10.69 -13.77 -8.22
N ALA A 284 11.61 -12.82 -8.50
CA ALA A 284 11.44 -11.86 -9.57
C ALA A 284 11.41 -12.55 -10.95
N ARG A 285 12.36 -13.46 -11.21
CA ARG A 285 12.38 -14.29 -12.42
C ARG A 285 11.08 -15.05 -12.64
N ALA A 286 10.49 -15.61 -11.58
CA ALA A 286 9.20 -16.29 -11.67
C ALA A 286 8.06 -15.35 -12.11
N ARG A 287 8.05 -14.10 -11.64
CA ARG A 287 7.05 -13.10 -12.04
C ARG A 287 7.22 -12.66 -13.49
N ASP A 288 8.46 -12.50 -13.95
CA ASP A 288 8.75 -12.14 -15.34
C ASP A 288 8.32 -13.25 -16.29
N LEU A 289 8.63 -14.50 -15.95
CA LEU A 289 8.17 -15.67 -16.69
C LEU A 289 6.65 -15.79 -16.69
N ALA A 290 5.99 -15.46 -15.58
CA ALA A 290 4.52 -15.41 -15.54
C ALA A 290 3.94 -14.31 -16.45
N THR A 291 4.58 -13.15 -16.51
CA THR A 291 4.21 -12.05 -17.41
C THR A 291 4.41 -12.43 -18.87
N ALA A 292 5.44 -13.22 -19.18
CA ALA A 292 5.70 -13.79 -20.49
C ALA A 292 4.82 -15.02 -20.82
N ASP A 293 3.83 -15.35 -19.98
CA ASP A 293 2.93 -16.49 -20.12
C ASP A 293 3.64 -17.87 -20.15
N ASP A 294 4.78 -18.00 -19.44
CA ASP A 294 5.51 -19.26 -19.24
C ASP A 294 5.26 -19.85 -17.83
N PRO A 295 4.18 -20.63 -17.64
CA PRO A 295 3.87 -21.22 -16.33
C PRO A 295 4.85 -22.32 -15.92
N ALA A 296 5.52 -22.98 -16.87
CA ALA A 296 6.48 -24.05 -16.55
C ALA A 296 7.77 -23.44 -16.00
N GLY A 297 8.30 -22.42 -16.68
CA GLY A 297 9.46 -21.66 -16.22
C GLY A 297 9.20 -20.95 -14.89
N ALA A 298 8.04 -20.29 -14.75
CA ALA A 298 7.68 -19.62 -13.50
C ALA A 298 7.65 -20.59 -12.31
N LEU A 299 7.04 -21.78 -12.49
CA LEU A 299 7.02 -22.81 -11.45
C LEU A 299 8.42 -23.36 -11.14
N ALA A 300 9.25 -23.58 -12.15
CA ALA A 300 10.63 -24.05 -11.96
C ALA A 300 11.48 -23.03 -11.18
N ALA A 301 11.36 -21.74 -11.50
CA ALA A 301 12.02 -20.67 -10.75
C ALA A 301 11.54 -20.65 -9.28
N LEU A 302 10.22 -20.70 -9.06
CA LEU A 302 9.66 -20.78 -7.71
C LEU A 302 10.13 -22.02 -6.94
N GLN A 303 10.39 -23.16 -7.59
CA GLN A 303 10.90 -24.35 -6.92
C GLN A 303 12.31 -24.16 -6.36
N ARG A 304 13.13 -23.29 -6.96
CA ARG A 304 14.47 -22.92 -6.45
C ARG A 304 14.39 -21.98 -5.25
N VAL A 305 13.33 -21.18 -5.16
CA VAL A 305 13.13 -20.23 -4.07
C VAL A 305 13.03 -20.98 -2.72
N PRO A 306 13.91 -20.69 -1.74
CA PRO A 306 13.82 -21.27 -0.41
C PRO A 306 12.55 -20.78 0.30
N THR A 307 11.99 -21.58 1.20
CA THR A 307 10.76 -21.21 1.93
C THR A 307 10.92 -19.87 2.66
N THR A 308 12.07 -19.67 3.30
CA THR A 308 12.46 -18.40 3.93
C THR A 308 13.93 -18.15 3.68
N ALA A 309 14.31 -16.89 3.52
CA ALA A 309 15.72 -16.46 3.50
C ALA A 309 15.88 -15.16 4.28
N VAL A 310 17.11 -14.84 4.65
CA VAL A 310 17.49 -13.53 5.16
C VAL A 310 18.68 -13.08 4.34
N ASP A 311 18.58 -11.89 3.73
CA ASP A 311 19.69 -11.35 2.93
C ASP A 311 20.76 -10.69 3.82
N VAL A 312 21.85 -10.24 3.19
CA VAL A 312 22.96 -9.56 3.86
C VAL A 312 22.58 -8.25 4.58
N LEU A 313 21.43 -7.65 4.26
CA LEU A 313 20.89 -6.47 4.93
C LEU A 313 19.94 -6.83 6.08
N GLY A 314 19.71 -8.12 6.32
CA GLY A 314 18.75 -8.60 7.31
C GLY A 314 17.31 -8.61 6.80
N LEU A 315 17.07 -8.43 5.50
CA LEU A 315 15.72 -8.50 4.93
C LEU A 315 15.27 -9.94 4.90
N ARG A 316 14.14 -10.21 5.55
CA ARG A 316 13.53 -11.52 5.55
C ARG A 316 12.67 -11.69 4.30
N PHE A 317 12.98 -12.74 3.56
CA PHE A 317 12.17 -13.25 2.46
C PHE A 317 11.25 -14.37 2.97
N ASP A 318 10.01 -14.37 2.52
CA ASP A 318 9.08 -15.50 2.69
C ASP A 318 8.46 -15.83 1.34
N LYS A 319 8.66 -17.06 0.88
CA LYS A 319 8.15 -17.54 -0.40
C LYS A 319 6.63 -17.45 -0.51
N TYR A 320 5.91 -17.59 0.60
CA TYR A 320 4.45 -17.52 0.60
C TYR A 320 3.91 -16.10 0.37
N ALA A 321 4.77 -15.06 0.40
CA ALA A 321 4.41 -13.73 -0.08
C ALA A 321 4.25 -13.67 -1.62
N HIS A 322 4.78 -14.68 -2.36
CA HIS A 322 4.71 -14.77 -3.83
C HIS A 322 3.68 -15.81 -4.30
N THR A 323 2.60 -15.96 -3.53
CA THR A 323 1.64 -17.04 -3.75
C THR A 323 0.82 -16.85 -5.02
N ALA A 324 0.53 -15.63 -5.48
CA ALA A 324 -0.31 -15.47 -6.67
C ALA A 324 0.39 -16.02 -7.91
N THR A 325 1.67 -15.72 -8.09
CA THR A 325 2.49 -16.29 -9.17
C THR A 325 2.53 -17.82 -9.10
N TRP A 326 2.69 -18.38 -7.88
CA TRP A 326 2.73 -19.84 -7.70
C TRP A 326 1.39 -20.52 -8.01
N ALA A 327 0.29 -19.96 -7.51
CA ALA A 327 -1.05 -20.47 -7.76
C ALA A 327 -1.41 -20.36 -9.25
N TRP A 328 -1.12 -19.23 -9.89
CA TRP A 328 -1.31 -19.02 -11.32
C TRP A 328 -0.58 -20.09 -12.14
N ALA A 329 0.71 -20.30 -11.90
CA ALA A 329 1.52 -21.26 -12.65
C ALA A 329 0.95 -22.68 -12.52
N LEU A 330 0.59 -23.10 -11.30
CA LEU A 330 -0.02 -24.40 -11.06
C LEU A 330 -1.38 -24.56 -11.74
N VAL A 331 -2.24 -23.53 -11.71
CA VAL A 331 -3.55 -23.58 -12.39
C VAL A 331 -3.37 -23.68 -13.91
N ARG A 332 -2.46 -22.91 -14.50
CA ARG A 332 -2.17 -22.95 -15.94
C ARG A 332 -1.60 -24.30 -16.39
N LEU A 333 -0.90 -25.00 -15.52
CA LEU A 333 -0.41 -26.37 -15.74
C LEU A 333 -1.45 -27.46 -15.41
N GLY A 334 -2.71 -27.10 -15.12
CA GLY A 334 -3.77 -28.05 -14.79
C GLY A 334 -3.70 -28.64 -13.37
N ARG A 335 -2.80 -28.14 -12.51
CA ARG A 335 -2.52 -28.64 -11.16
C ARG A 335 -3.35 -27.88 -10.10
N ARG A 336 -4.65 -27.71 -10.34
CA ARG A 336 -5.56 -26.90 -9.50
C ARG A 336 -5.58 -27.31 -8.03
N ARG A 337 -5.52 -28.62 -7.73
CA ARG A 337 -5.51 -29.13 -6.34
C ARG A 337 -4.28 -28.65 -5.57
N GLU A 338 -3.13 -28.59 -6.24
CA GLU A 338 -1.88 -28.12 -5.64
C GLU A 338 -1.90 -26.60 -5.50
N ALA A 339 -2.45 -25.87 -6.49
CA ALA A 339 -2.64 -24.43 -6.38
C ALA A 339 -3.48 -24.06 -5.15
N LEU A 340 -4.60 -24.76 -4.93
CA LEU A 340 -5.43 -24.56 -3.75
C LEU A 340 -4.67 -24.83 -2.45
N GLN A 341 -3.85 -25.89 -2.41
CA GLN A 341 -3.07 -26.20 -1.21
C GLN A 341 -2.05 -25.10 -0.89
N VAL A 342 -1.34 -24.60 -1.90
CA VAL A 342 -0.39 -23.48 -1.74
C VAL A 342 -1.08 -22.24 -1.17
N VAL A 343 -2.27 -21.89 -1.69
CA VAL A 343 -3.03 -20.72 -1.22
C VAL A 343 -3.54 -20.90 0.21
N VAL A 344 -3.99 -22.10 0.57
CA VAL A 344 -4.40 -22.43 1.95
C VAL A 344 -3.20 -22.36 2.91
N ASP A 345 -2.04 -22.87 2.50
CA ASP A 345 -0.82 -22.85 3.31
C ASP A 345 -0.33 -21.41 3.54
N ALA A 346 -0.40 -20.57 2.49
CA ALA A 346 -0.10 -19.15 2.58
C ALA A 346 -1.04 -18.43 3.56
N ALA A 347 -2.35 -18.65 3.45
CA ALA A 347 -3.36 -18.07 4.34
C ALA A 347 -3.14 -18.48 5.81
N THR A 348 -2.80 -19.75 6.05
CA THR A 348 -2.51 -20.29 7.40
C THR A 348 -1.25 -19.66 8.01
N ARG A 349 -0.29 -19.28 7.16
CA ARG A 349 0.95 -18.59 7.56
C ARG A 349 0.79 -17.08 7.72
N GLY A 350 -0.37 -16.54 7.38
CA GLY A 350 -0.67 -15.11 7.47
C GLY A 350 -0.29 -14.28 6.27
N HIS A 351 -0.28 -14.90 5.09
CA HIS A 351 -0.10 -14.18 3.84
C HIS A 351 -1.45 -13.95 3.18
N VAL A 352 -1.70 -12.71 2.73
CA VAL A 352 -2.79 -12.39 1.81
C VAL A 352 -2.37 -12.90 0.43
N ALA A 353 -2.68 -14.17 0.18
CA ALA A 353 -2.14 -14.93 -0.93
C ALA A 353 -2.57 -14.46 -2.33
N LEU A 354 -3.81 -13.97 -2.43
CA LEU A 354 -4.49 -13.60 -3.68
C LEU A 354 -5.50 -12.49 -3.40
N SER A 355 -5.77 -11.66 -4.41
CA SER A 355 -6.86 -10.67 -4.33
C SER A 355 -8.23 -11.36 -4.19
N PRO A 356 -9.26 -10.68 -3.66
CA PRO A 356 -10.64 -11.19 -3.66
C PRO A 356 -11.07 -11.74 -5.04
N VAL A 357 -10.81 -10.96 -6.10
CA VAL A 357 -11.15 -11.34 -7.48
C VAL A 357 -10.26 -12.46 -7.99
N GLY A 358 -8.97 -12.45 -7.65
CA GLY A 358 -8.02 -13.50 -8.03
C GLY A 358 -8.39 -14.86 -7.43
N LEU A 359 -8.93 -14.89 -6.22
CA LEU A 359 -9.49 -16.11 -5.63
C LEU A 359 -10.70 -16.61 -6.43
N LEU A 360 -11.61 -15.71 -6.81
CA LEU A 360 -12.78 -16.05 -7.64
C LEU A 360 -12.42 -16.46 -9.08
N ASP A 361 -11.30 -15.97 -9.62
CA ASP A 361 -10.81 -16.35 -10.96
C ASP A 361 -10.22 -17.76 -10.97
N LEU A 362 -9.51 -18.13 -9.90
CA LEU A 362 -8.78 -19.39 -9.84
C LEU A 362 -9.61 -20.54 -9.27
N PHE A 363 -10.54 -20.25 -8.37
CA PHE A 363 -11.21 -21.25 -7.55
C PHE A 363 -12.73 -21.10 -7.57
N ASP A 364 -13.43 -22.23 -7.41
CA ASP A 364 -14.87 -22.24 -7.22
C ASP A 364 -15.27 -21.78 -5.80
N ARG A 365 -16.57 -21.57 -5.59
CA ARG A 365 -17.13 -21.11 -4.30
C ARG A 365 -16.67 -21.97 -3.10
N ALA A 366 -16.70 -23.30 -3.21
CA ALA A 366 -16.37 -24.18 -2.10
C ALA A 366 -14.88 -24.10 -1.76
N GLN A 367 -14.03 -23.96 -2.78
CA GLN A 367 -12.60 -23.77 -2.64
C GLN A 367 -12.25 -22.40 -2.05
N VAL A 368 -12.93 -21.33 -2.46
CA VAL A 368 -12.76 -19.98 -1.87
C VAL A 368 -13.15 -19.98 -0.39
N LEU A 369 -14.27 -20.59 -0.01
CA LEU A 369 -14.65 -20.72 1.40
C LEU A 369 -13.58 -21.48 2.19
N ARG A 370 -13.00 -22.55 1.63
CA ARG A 370 -11.90 -23.27 2.26
C ARG A 370 -10.67 -22.38 2.51
N VAL A 371 -10.33 -21.50 1.56
CA VAL A 371 -9.25 -20.52 1.74
C VAL A 371 -9.60 -19.53 2.85
N LEU A 372 -10.80 -18.94 2.82
CA LEU A 372 -11.27 -17.97 3.80
C LEU A 372 -11.26 -18.53 5.24
N THR A 373 -11.63 -19.79 5.42
CA THR A 373 -11.55 -20.46 6.72
C THR A 373 -10.11 -20.58 7.23
N ALA A 374 -9.13 -20.69 6.34
CA ALA A 374 -7.71 -20.80 6.68
C ALA A 374 -7.00 -19.45 6.91
N VAL A 375 -7.59 -18.33 6.46
CA VAL A 375 -7.05 -16.98 6.72
C VAL A 375 -6.87 -16.80 8.23
N ARG A 376 -5.87 -16.08 8.70
CA ARG A 376 -5.75 -15.81 10.14
C ARG A 376 -6.59 -14.58 10.55
N PRO A 377 -7.01 -14.43 11.82
CA PRO A 377 -7.83 -13.30 12.24
C PRO A 377 -7.19 -11.92 12.04
N ALA A 378 -5.86 -11.84 11.98
CA ALA A 378 -5.11 -10.59 11.81
C ALA A 378 -5.10 -10.08 10.36
N GLU A 379 -5.26 -10.98 9.38
CA GLU A 379 -5.22 -10.72 7.94
C GLU A 379 -6.62 -10.56 7.35
N TRP A 380 -7.65 -10.93 8.12
CA TRP A 380 -9.05 -10.76 7.76
C TRP A 380 -9.41 -9.30 7.40
N PRO A 381 -8.98 -8.27 8.17
CA PRO A 381 -9.26 -6.87 7.84
C PRO A 381 -8.72 -6.45 6.48
N ALA A 382 -7.58 -7.00 6.03
CA ALA A 382 -7.01 -6.66 4.73
C ALA A 382 -7.94 -7.06 3.58
N TYR A 383 -8.57 -8.24 3.65
CA TYR A 383 -9.57 -8.67 2.66
C TYR A 383 -10.84 -7.81 2.69
N VAL A 384 -11.33 -7.48 3.89
CA VAL A 384 -12.49 -6.58 4.04
C VAL A 384 -12.18 -5.21 3.42
N HIS A 385 -11.03 -4.64 3.76
CA HIS A 385 -10.58 -3.36 3.24
C HIS A 385 -10.43 -3.39 1.71
N ALA A 386 -9.78 -4.40 1.16
CA ALA A 386 -9.62 -4.56 -0.28
C ALA A 386 -10.97 -4.61 -1.02
N CYS A 387 -11.97 -5.30 -0.46
CA CYS A 387 -13.33 -5.30 -1.03
C CYS A 387 -13.97 -3.91 -0.96
N VAL A 388 -13.98 -3.29 0.23
CA VAL A 388 -14.64 -1.98 0.44
C VAL A 388 -14.04 -0.91 -0.46
N GLN A 389 -12.70 -0.81 -0.54
CA GLN A 389 -12.01 0.16 -1.39
C GLN A 389 -12.43 0.02 -2.85
N ARG A 390 -12.44 -1.21 -3.39
CA ARG A 390 -12.80 -1.46 -4.79
C ARG A 390 -14.27 -1.18 -5.06
N ILE A 391 -15.16 -1.56 -4.15
CA ILE A 391 -16.60 -1.29 -4.28
C ILE A 391 -16.89 0.21 -4.25
N VAL A 392 -16.26 0.95 -3.33
CA VAL A 392 -16.47 2.40 -3.21
C VAL A 392 -15.91 3.14 -4.43
N ALA A 393 -14.74 2.73 -4.93
CA ALA A 393 -14.10 3.38 -6.07
C ALA A 393 -14.74 3.05 -7.42
N SER A 394 -15.33 1.86 -7.61
CA SER A 394 -15.79 1.41 -8.93
C SER A 394 -17.13 2.02 -9.34
N GLU A 395 -17.26 2.55 -10.55
CA GLU A 395 -18.54 3.06 -11.09
C GLU A 395 -19.63 1.99 -11.17
N ASP A 396 -19.27 0.77 -11.57
CA ASP A 396 -20.18 -0.39 -11.63
C ASP A 396 -20.50 -1.03 -10.26
N GLY A 397 -19.93 -0.47 -9.19
CA GLY A 397 -20.06 -0.94 -7.81
C GLY A 397 -19.32 -2.24 -7.50
N ALA A 398 -18.47 -2.75 -8.41
CA ALA A 398 -17.60 -3.91 -8.22
C ALA A 398 -18.35 -5.19 -7.79
N PRO A 399 -19.20 -5.78 -8.67
CA PRO A 399 -20.09 -6.89 -8.30
C PRO A 399 -19.34 -8.14 -7.80
N ARG A 400 -18.12 -8.38 -8.29
CA ARG A 400 -17.30 -9.53 -7.86
C ARG A 400 -16.82 -9.38 -6.42
N GLU A 401 -16.39 -8.18 -6.06
CA GLU A 401 -15.97 -7.84 -4.69
C GLU A 401 -17.15 -7.84 -3.72
N ARG A 402 -18.35 -7.40 -4.14
CA ARG A 402 -19.57 -7.53 -3.33
C ARG A 402 -19.90 -9.00 -3.06
N ALA A 403 -19.84 -9.85 -4.09
CA ALA A 403 -20.05 -11.29 -3.94
C ALA A 403 -18.98 -11.94 -3.03
N PHE A 404 -17.72 -11.52 -3.14
CA PHE A 404 -16.66 -11.99 -2.25
C PHE A 404 -16.90 -11.60 -0.79
N LEU A 405 -17.36 -10.37 -0.53
CA LEU A 405 -17.69 -9.90 0.82
C LEU A 405 -18.79 -10.76 1.47
N LEU A 406 -19.78 -11.21 0.69
CA LEU A 406 -20.78 -12.17 1.16
C LEU A 406 -20.17 -13.54 1.51
N LEU A 407 -19.22 -14.04 0.70
CA LEU A 407 -18.49 -15.28 1.02
C LEU A 407 -17.64 -15.14 2.29
N MET A 408 -17.07 -13.96 2.53
CA MET A 408 -16.39 -13.67 3.80
C MET A 408 -17.34 -13.78 4.98
N ASN A 409 -18.54 -13.19 4.86
CA ASN A 409 -19.56 -13.25 5.90
C ASN A 409 -20.02 -14.69 6.15
N GLU A 410 -20.14 -15.50 5.11
CA GLU A 410 -20.46 -16.93 5.24
C GLU A 410 -19.32 -17.73 5.90
N ALA A 411 -18.07 -17.45 5.54
CA ALA A 411 -16.92 -18.14 6.12
C ALA A 411 -16.71 -17.80 7.60
N ARG A 412 -17.10 -16.59 8.02
CA ARG A 412 -17.04 -16.12 9.41
C ARG A 412 -18.28 -15.29 9.77
N PRO A 413 -19.41 -15.95 10.03
CA PRO A 413 -20.63 -15.24 10.36
C PRO A 413 -20.46 -14.42 11.63
N ASP A 414 -19.65 -14.86 12.60
CA ASP A 414 -19.45 -14.14 13.86
C ASP A 414 -18.48 -12.93 13.76
N ASP A 415 -17.85 -12.69 12.61
CA ASP A 415 -16.92 -11.59 12.42
C ASP A 415 -17.65 -10.29 12.07
N VAL A 416 -17.87 -9.46 13.09
CA VAL A 416 -18.58 -8.19 12.97
C VAL A 416 -17.96 -7.22 11.95
N ARG A 417 -16.65 -7.33 11.65
CA ARG A 417 -15.97 -6.40 10.73
C ARG A 417 -16.51 -6.54 9.31
N THR A 418 -16.80 -7.77 8.89
CA THR A 418 -17.41 -8.04 7.58
C THR A 418 -18.84 -7.50 7.51
N ALA A 419 -19.62 -7.69 8.56
CA ALA A 419 -20.99 -7.19 8.63
C ALA A 419 -21.04 -5.64 8.63
N VAL A 420 -20.14 -4.98 9.36
CA VAL A 420 -20.02 -3.51 9.39
C VAL A 420 -19.59 -2.96 8.03
N ALA A 421 -18.77 -3.69 7.26
CA ALA A 421 -18.35 -3.28 5.92
C ALA A 421 -19.52 -2.96 4.99
N ALA A 422 -20.65 -3.67 5.14
CA ALA A 422 -21.87 -3.43 4.36
C ALA A 422 -22.39 -1.98 4.47
N ARG A 423 -22.20 -1.33 5.62
CA ARG A 423 -22.59 0.07 5.83
C ARG A 423 -21.79 1.04 4.97
N HIS A 424 -20.50 0.76 4.80
CA HIS A 424 -19.57 1.59 4.03
C HIS A 424 -19.83 1.49 2.53
N VAL A 425 -20.29 0.32 2.07
CA VAL A 425 -20.60 0.07 0.66
C VAL A 425 -22.09 0.23 0.33
N ALA A 426 -22.92 0.69 1.27
CA ALA A 426 -24.37 0.69 1.16
C ALA A 426 -24.90 1.33 -0.14
N ARG A 427 -24.30 2.44 -0.59
CA ARG A 427 -24.64 3.12 -1.86
C ARG A 427 -24.51 2.25 -3.11
N ARG A 428 -23.68 1.21 -3.04
CA ARG A 428 -23.33 0.32 -4.16
C ARG A 428 -24.07 -1.01 -4.11
N LEU A 429 -24.86 -1.25 -3.06
CA LEU A 429 -25.64 -2.48 -2.89
C LEU A 429 -26.96 -2.39 -3.66
N SER A 430 -27.36 -3.51 -4.25
CA SER A 430 -28.76 -3.72 -4.61
C SER A 430 -29.64 -3.81 -3.36
N LEU A 431 -30.96 -3.67 -3.50
CA LEU A 431 -31.87 -3.83 -2.37
C LEU A 431 -31.87 -5.26 -1.80
N GLU A 432 -31.66 -6.27 -2.65
CA GLU A 432 -31.54 -7.67 -2.23
C GLU A 432 -30.26 -7.92 -1.43
N GLU A 433 -29.13 -7.37 -1.89
CA GLU A 433 -27.86 -7.41 -1.16
C GLU A 433 -28.01 -6.67 0.18
N ALA A 434 -28.59 -5.46 0.17
CA ALA A 434 -28.81 -4.67 1.37
C ALA A 434 -29.73 -5.38 2.37
N ALA A 435 -30.76 -6.10 1.92
CA ALA A 435 -31.61 -6.92 2.78
C ALA A 435 -30.84 -8.10 3.39
N THR A 436 -30.01 -8.78 2.60
CA THR A 436 -29.13 -9.86 3.09
C THR A 436 -28.21 -9.36 4.21
N TRP A 437 -27.57 -8.22 3.99
CA TRP A 437 -26.71 -7.59 5.00
C TRP A 437 -27.50 -7.04 6.19
N ALA A 438 -28.71 -6.52 5.99
CA ALA A 438 -29.60 -6.06 7.05
C ALA A 438 -29.99 -7.20 8.02
N ALA A 439 -30.19 -8.41 7.51
CA ALA A 439 -30.37 -9.59 8.35
C ALA A 439 -29.08 -9.92 9.12
N SER A 440 -27.93 -9.92 8.45
CA SER A 440 -26.65 -10.25 9.07
C SER A 440 -26.23 -9.27 10.16
N VAL A 441 -26.32 -7.95 9.98
CA VAL A 441 -25.91 -7.01 11.04
C VAL A 441 -26.78 -7.15 12.31
N ARG A 442 -28.04 -7.56 12.16
CA ARG A 442 -28.95 -7.78 13.29
C ARG A 442 -28.64 -9.04 14.08
N THR A 443 -28.09 -10.09 13.46
CA THR A 443 -27.62 -11.27 14.22
C THR A 443 -26.50 -10.92 15.18
N HIS A 444 -25.80 -9.80 14.96
CA HIS A 444 -24.76 -9.27 15.86
C HIS A 444 -25.23 -8.17 16.81
N GLY A 445 -26.53 -7.83 16.80
CA GLY A 445 -27.05 -6.69 17.56
C GLY A 445 -26.59 -5.33 17.02
N LEU A 446 -26.06 -5.27 15.79
CA LEU A 446 -25.54 -4.07 15.14
C LEU A 446 -26.60 -3.44 14.22
N ALA A 447 -27.83 -3.33 14.69
CA ALA A 447 -28.92 -2.76 13.89
C ALA A 447 -28.59 -1.33 13.46
N GLU A 448 -27.81 -0.58 14.25
CA GLU A 448 -27.43 0.80 14.00
C GLU A 448 -26.70 1.02 12.67
N VAL A 449 -25.93 0.03 12.20
CA VAL A 449 -25.20 0.07 10.93
C VAL A 449 -25.96 -0.55 9.74
N CYS A 450 -27.28 -0.74 9.87
CA CYS A 450 -28.12 -1.33 8.81
C CYS A 450 -27.97 -0.62 7.45
N PRO A 451 -27.58 -1.34 6.37
CA PRO A 451 -27.38 -0.72 5.05
C PRO A 451 -28.69 -0.26 4.40
N LEU A 452 -29.85 -0.87 4.70
CA LEU A 452 -31.14 -0.36 4.20
C LEU A 452 -31.46 1.03 4.76
N VAL A 453 -31.20 1.24 6.06
CA VAL A 453 -31.37 2.55 6.70
C VAL A 453 -30.37 3.55 6.13
N ALA A 454 -29.14 3.10 5.89
CA ALA A 454 -28.11 3.91 5.24
C ALA A 454 -28.52 4.40 3.85
N ILE A 455 -28.99 3.48 2.99
CA ILE A 455 -29.48 3.82 1.65
C ILE A 455 -30.63 4.82 1.75
N ALA A 456 -31.66 4.53 2.56
CA ALA A 456 -32.84 5.38 2.68
C ALA A 456 -32.52 6.83 3.08
N ALA A 457 -31.54 7.01 3.99
CA ALA A 457 -31.13 8.31 4.51
C ALA A 457 -30.17 9.08 3.58
N ASP A 458 -29.61 8.44 2.56
CA ASP A 458 -28.53 9.02 1.76
C ASP A 458 -29.06 9.84 0.57
N PRO A 459 -28.88 11.17 0.54
CA PRO A 459 -29.39 12.01 -0.55
C PRO A 459 -28.69 11.76 -1.89
N ALA A 460 -27.52 11.09 -1.90
CA ALA A 460 -26.83 10.74 -3.14
C ALA A 460 -27.39 9.47 -3.81
N CYS A 461 -28.21 8.69 -3.10
CA CYS A 461 -28.90 7.54 -3.67
C CYS A 461 -30.15 7.98 -4.47
N ASP A 462 -30.50 7.19 -5.48
CA ASP A 462 -31.72 7.40 -6.26
C ASP A 462 -32.97 7.43 -5.36
N PRO A 463 -33.88 8.41 -5.50
CA PRO A 463 -35.09 8.51 -4.69
C PRO A 463 -35.95 7.24 -4.67
N ARG A 464 -36.09 6.53 -5.80
CA ARG A 464 -36.87 5.27 -5.87
C ARG A 464 -36.21 4.20 -5.00
N GLN A 465 -34.90 4.02 -5.14
CA GLN A 465 -34.12 3.08 -4.32
C GLN A 465 -34.21 3.41 -2.83
N ARG A 466 -34.14 4.70 -2.48
CA ARG A 466 -34.26 5.17 -1.09
C ARG A 466 -35.63 4.86 -0.50
N SER A 467 -36.71 5.09 -1.25
CA SER A 467 -38.07 4.76 -0.82
C SER A 467 -38.22 3.27 -0.55
N LEU A 468 -37.80 2.42 -1.48
CA LEU A 468 -37.88 0.96 -1.31
C LEU A 468 -37.02 0.46 -0.14
N ALA A 469 -35.81 0.99 0.03
CA ALA A 469 -34.94 0.64 1.16
C ALA A 469 -35.55 1.04 2.51
N GLY A 470 -36.13 2.24 2.58
CA GLY A 470 -36.82 2.73 3.78
C GLY A 470 -38.03 1.89 4.12
N ALA A 471 -38.82 1.49 3.12
CA ALA A 471 -39.96 0.58 3.28
C ALA A 471 -39.53 -0.80 3.80
N LEU A 472 -38.50 -1.40 3.22
CA LEU A 472 -37.94 -2.68 3.68
C LEU A 472 -37.44 -2.58 5.13
N ALA A 473 -36.68 -1.53 5.46
CA ALA A 473 -36.18 -1.33 6.82
C ALA A 473 -37.32 -1.20 7.83
N TRP A 474 -38.36 -0.42 7.51
CA TRP A 474 -39.51 -0.18 8.39
C TRP A 474 -40.43 -1.39 8.53
N ASP A 475 -40.87 -1.98 7.42
CA ASP A 475 -41.92 -3.01 7.46
C ASP A 475 -41.35 -4.41 7.67
N VAL A 476 -40.31 -4.80 6.93
CA VAL A 476 -39.72 -6.14 7.04
C VAL A 476 -38.87 -6.26 8.30
N TYR A 477 -38.01 -5.28 8.57
CA TYR A 477 -37.04 -5.35 9.67
C TYR A 477 -37.46 -4.58 10.94
N ARG A 478 -38.66 -3.96 10.93
CA ARG A 478 -39.21 -3.21 12.08
C ARG A 478 -38.26 -2.13 12.62
N ASP A 479 -37.52 -1.48 11.72
CA ASP A 479 -36.56 -0.43 12.04
C ASP A 479 -37.18 0.96 11.86
N PRO A 480 -37.45 1.72 12.94
CA PRO A 480 -38.10 3.03 12.87
C PRO A 480 -37.38 4.04 12.00
N ARG A 481 -36.05 3.94 11.89
CA ARG A 481 -35.24 4.87 11.10
C ARG A 481 -35.48 4.73 9.60
N GLY A 482 -36.03 3.60 9.14
CA GLY A 482 -36.45 3.41 7.75
C GLY A 482 -37.60 4.33 7.35
N ARG A 483 -38.48 4.67 8.29
CA ARG A 483 -39.65 5.52 8.04
C ARG A 483 -39.26 6.94 7.63
N ASP A 484 -38.28 7.53 8.32
CA ASP A 484 -37.83 8.90 8.05
C ASP A 484 -37.20 8.99 6.65
N GLY A 485 -36.37 8.00 6.30
CA GLY A 485 -35.76 7.90 4.97
C GLY A 485 -36.80 7.70 3.86
N LEU A 486 -37.79 6.83 4.08
CA LEU A 486 -38.92 6.64 3.15
C LEU A 486 -39.69 7.95 2.92
N ALA A 487 -40.09 8.64 3.99
CA ALA A 487 -40.85 9.88 3.90
C ALA A 487 -40.07 10.98 3.17
N ALA A 488 -38.76 11.11 3.45
CA ALA A 488 -37.90 12.07 2.78
C ALA A 488 -37.66 11.76 1.29
N ALA A 489 -37.68 10.47 0.91
CA ALA A 489 -37.42 10.04 -0.46
C ALA A 489 -38.66 10.10 -1.36
N LEU A 490 -39.85 9.76 -0.85
CA LEU A 490 -41.09 9.72 -1.65
C LEU A 490 -41.38 11.05 -2.36
N GLY A 491 -41.18 12.18 -1.67
CA GLY A 491 -41.39 13.52 -2.25
C GLY A 491 -40.35 13.95 -3.29
N LEU A 492 -39.30 13.15 -3.51
CA LEU A 492 -38.24 13.42 -4.48
C LEU A 492 -38.33 12.52 -5.72
N VAL A 493 -39.27 11.56 -5.75
CA VAL A 493 -39.48 10.65 -6.87
C VAL A 493 -40.19 11.41 -8.00
N ALA A 494 -39.65 11.31 -9.21
CA ALA A 494 -40.24 11.96 -10.38
C ALA A 494 -41.64 11.37 -10.70
N PRO A 495 -42.63 12.16 -11.12
CA PRO A 495 -44.01 11.70 -11.36
C PRO A 495 -44.12 10.50 -12.30
N GLU A 496 -43.25 10.41 -13.30
CA GLU A 496 -43.21 9.30 -14.26
C GLU A 496 -42.86 7.94 -13.63
N HIS A 497 -42.21 7.93 -12.46
CA HIS A 497 -41.81 6.72 -11.74
C HIS A 497 -42.71 6.41 -10.54
N GLU A 498 -43.69 7.26 -10.23
CA GLU A 498 -44.54 7.15 -9.04
C GLU A 498 -45.41 5.89 -9.07
N ALA A 499 -46.07 5.61 -10.20
CA ALA A 499 -46.93 4.44 -10.34
C ALA A 499 -46.15 3.12 -10.18
N GLU A 500 -44.98 3.00 -10.81
CA GLU A 500 -44.11 1.83 -10.68
C GLU A 500 -43.62 1.67 -9.23
N LEU A 501 -43.23 2.76 -8.58
CA LEU A 501 -42.79 2.74 -7.19
C LEU A 501 -43.92 2.29 -6.25
N LEU A 502 -45.15 2.78 -6.45
CA LEU A 502 -46.30 2.37 -5.66
C LEU A 502 -46.61 0.88 -5.79
N ASP A 503 -46.55 0.34 -7.01
CA ASP A 503 -46.71 -1.10 -7.25
C ASP A 503 -45.60 -1.91 -6.54
N GLN A 504 -44.35 -1.45 -6.60
CA GLN A 504 -43.23 -2.08 -5.91
C GLN A 504 -43.36 -2.01 -4.37
N LEU A 505 -43.82 -0.88 -3.83
CA LEU A 505 -44.06 -0.71 -2.40
C LEU A 505 -45.23 -1.58 -1.91
N ASP A 506 -46.29 -1.74 -2.71
CA ASP A 506 -47.42 -2.62 -2.38
C ASP A 506 -46.98 -4.10 -2.31
N VAL A 507 -46.00 -4.50 -3.12
CA VAL A 507 -45.39 -5.84 -3.06
C VAL A 507 -44.45 -5.99 -1.85
N LEU A 508 -43.58 -5.01 -1.60
CA LEU A 508 -42.54 -5.11 -0.56
C LEU A 508 -43.04 -4.82 0.86
N ALA A 509 -44.02 -3.93 0.99
CA ALA A 509 -44.60 -3.50 2.26
C ALA A 509 -46.10 -3.16 2.07
N PRO A 510 -46.96 -4.19 1.94
CA PRO A 510 -48.38 -4.01 1.66
C PRO A 510 -49.07 -3.07 2.66
N GLY A 511 -49.80 -2.08 2.16
CA GLY A 511 -50.53 -1.11 2.99
C GLY A 511 -49.69 0.00 3.62
N LEU A 512 -48.39 0.08 3.31
CA LEU A 512 -47.50 1.14 3.82
C LEU A 512 -47.79 2.51 3.18
N VAL A 513 -48.21 2.54 1.91
CA VAL A 513 -48.59 3.75 1.18
C VAL A 513 -50.04 3.59 0.74
N GLY A 514 -50.93 4.43 1.26
CA GLY A 514 -52.33 4.42 0.82
C GLY A 514 -52.40 4.89 -0.63
N ARG A 515 -53.06 4.11 -1.50
CA ARG A 515 -53.43 4.60 -2.85
C ARG A 515 -54.29 5.85 -2.66
N ALA A 516 -53.79 7.01 -3.06
CA ALA A 516 -54.61 8.22 -3.12
C ALA A 516 -55.76 7.91 -4.10
N GLY A 517 -56.98 7.90 -3.58
CA GLY A 517 -58.20 7.67 -4.35
C GLY A 517 -58.63 8.89 -5.14
#